data_AF-A0A9W6MAT5-F1
#
_entry.id   AF-A0A9W6MAT5-F1
#
_cell.length_a   1.000
_cell.length_b   1.000
_cell.length_c   1.000
_cell.angle_alpha   90.00
_cell.angle_beta   90.00
_cell.angle_gamma   90.00
#
_symmetry.space_group_name_H-M   'P 1'
#
loop_
_entity.id
_entity.type
_entity.pdbx_description
1 polymer ?
#
loop_
_entity_poly.entity_id
_entity_poly.type
_entity_poly.pdbx_seq_one_letter_code
_entity_poly.pdbx_strand_id
1 'polypeptide(L)'
;MGNATIEVVLMAPREPQPIGWPVAIDITVINRSTADIWLPGVLDGSEAGIRYPFYLPEITREGTVVARPEPPEDPLFTPLRTLDFRRLTPGEDFNPTSGKYHPLTTFSSYAPDRPGHYRYTLTLSTESPLPENWLSSFGQEDTLTEVMKLISLVPRLTVRSAPLDVTVG
;
A
#
# COMPACT_ATOMS: atom_id res chain seq x y z
N MET A 1 -7.29 -25.46 4.77
CA MET A 1 -6.83 -24.08 5.03
C MET A 1 -7.76 -23.15 4.28
N GLY A 2 -8.40 -22.19 4.95
CA GLY A 2 -9.24 -21.21 4.25
C GLY A 2 -8.36 -20.31 3.37
N ASN A 3 -8.84 -19.95 2.18
CA ASN A 3 -8.12 -19.00 1.32
C ASN A 3 -8.06 -17.64 2.03
N ALA A 4 -6.85 -17.14 2.25
CA ALA A 4 -6.67 -15.77 2.73
C ALA A 4 -7.29 -14.81 1.72
N THR A 5 -8.13 -13.90 2.21
CA THR A 5 -8.86 -12.93 1.41
C THR A 5 -8.67 -11.57 2.07
N ILE A 6 -8.15 -10.62 1.30
CA ILE A 6 -7.96 -9.24 1.72
C ILE A 6 -8.81 -8.36 0.81
N GLU A 7 -9.43 -7.33 1.38
CA GLU A 7 -10.06 -6.25 0.61
C GLU A 7 -9.26 -4.95 0.82
N VAL A 8 -9.10 -4.18 -0.25
CA VAL A 8 -8.51 -2.84 -0.21
C VAL A 8 -9.57 -1.83 -0.63
N VAL A 9 -9.88 -0.88 0.24
CA VAL A 9 -10.89 0.15 0.03
C VAL A 9 -10.20 1.51 -0.02
N LEU A 10 -10.60 2.32 -1.00
CA LEU A 10 -10.21 3.73 -1.13
C LEU A 10 -11.43 4.61 -0.87
N MET A 11 -11.27 5.67 -0.10
CA MET A 11 -12.31 6.67 0.14
C MET A 11 -11.76 8.08 -0.06
N ALA A 12 -12.62 8.99 -0.52
CA ALA A 12 -12.33 10.42 -0.63
C ALA A 12 -13.54 11.22 -0.14
N PRO A 13 -13.39 12.52 0.18
CA PRO A 13 -14.53 13.39 0.42
C PRO A 13 -15.47 13.42 -0.79
N ARG A 14 -16.78 13.50 -0.53
CA ARG A 14 -17.82 13.40 -1.58
C ARG A 14 -17.95 14.63 -2.46
N GLU A 15 -17.47 15.77 -2.00
CA GLU A 15 -17.55 17.04 -2.72
C GLU A 15 -16.53 17.09 -3.86
N PRO A 16 -16.75 17.90 -4.91
CA PRO A 16 -15.72 18.19 -5.89
C PRO A 16 -14.45 18.69 -5.19
N GLN A 17 -13.32 18.12 -5.57
CA GLN A 17 -12.03 18.46 -4.99
C GLN A 17 -11.44 19.68 -5.71
N PRO A 18 -10.81 20.62 -5.00
CA PRO A 18 -10.27 21.81 -5.62
C PRO A 18 -9.05 21.50 -6.49
N ILE A 19 -8.93 22.21 -7.61
CA ILE A 19 -7.74 22.20 -8.46
C ILE A 19 -6.52 22.69 -7.65
N GLY A 20 -5.36 22.07 -7.90
CA GLY A 20 -4.08 22.49 -7.32
C GLY A 20 -3.82 21.98 -5.90
N TRP A 21 -4.73 21.16 -5.35
CA TRP A 21 -4.57 20.55 -4.03
C TRP A 21 -4.63 19.02 -4.12
N PRO A 22 -3.80 18.30 -3.37
CA PRO A 22 -3.94 16.85 -3.26
C PRO A 22 -5.30 16.45 -2.70
N VAL A 23 -5.87 15.39 -3.24
CA VAL A 23 -7.11 14.80 -2.74
C VAL A 23 -6.79 13.96 -1.50
N ALA A 24 -7.52 14.17 -0.41
CA ALA A 24 -7.38 13.35 0.79
C ALA A 24 -7.95 11.94 0.54
N ILE A 25 -7.08 10.99 0.17
CA ILE A 25 -7.45 9.59 -0.03
C ILE A 25 -7.21 8.80 1.26
N ASP A 26 -8.29 8.30 1.85
CA ASP A 26 -8.22 7.31 2.93
C ASP A 26 -8.10 5.91 2.35
N ILE A 27 -7.24 5.09 2.96
CA ILE A 27 -6.96 3.72 2.53
C ILE A 27 -7.28 2.79 3.69
N THR A 28 -8.02 1.73 3.41
CA THR A 28 -8.35 0.69 4.39
C THR A 28 -8.05 -0.69 3.82
N VAL A 29 -7.31 -1.48 4.57
CA VAL A 29 -7.07 -2.91 4.28
C VAL A 29 -7.87 -3.73 5.28
N ILE A 30 -8.70 -4.66 4.80
CA ILE A 30 -9.62 -5.45 5.62
C ILE A 30 -9.31 -6.93 5.46
N ASN A 31 -9.18 -7.66 6.57
CA ASN A 31 -9.12 -9.12 6.55
C ASN A 31 -10.51 -9.69 6.31
N ARG A 32 -10.78 -10.22 5.11
CA ARG A 32 -12.04 -10.88 4.75
C ARG A 32 -11.98 -12.41 4.85
N SER A 33 -10.86 -12.95 5.32
CA SER A 33 -10.71 -14.38 5.52
C SER A 33 -11.37 -14.84 6.83
N THR A 34 -11.44 -16.16 7.03
CA THR A 34 -11.91 -16.77 8.27
C THR A 34 -10.78 -17.04 9.27
N ALA A 35 -9.56 -16.58 9.00
CA ALA A 35 -8.38 -16.81 9.82
C ALA A 35 -7.63 -15.50 10.06
N ASP A 36 -6.74 -15.49 11.05
CA ASP A 36 -5.87 -14.35 11.26
C ASP A 36 -4.84 -14.26 10.13
N ILE A 37 -4.51 -13.03 9.74
CA ILE A 37 -3.44 -12.75 8.79
C ILE A 37 -2.42 -11.81 9.41
N TRP A 38 -1.18 -11.89 8.93
CA TRP A 38 -0.14 -10.92 9.23
C TRP A 38 0.14 -10.09 7.99
N LEU A 39 0.20 -8.77 8.15
CA LEU A 39 0.48 -7.86 7.05
C LEU A 39 1.20 -6.61 7.56
N PRO A 40 2.31 -6.19 6.95
CA PRO A 40 2.84 -4.86 7.16
C PRO A 40 2.08 -3.81 6.32
N GLY A 41 2.07 -2.56 6.79
CA GLY A 41 1.62 -1.42 5.99
C GLY A 41 2.64 -1.05 4.91
N VAL A 42 2.55 0.17 4.41
CA VAL A 42 3.48 0.69 3.40
C VAL A 42 4.87 0.86 4.03
N LEU A 43 5.87 0.23 3.42
CA LEU A 43 7.28 0.38 3.73
C LEU A 43 7.94 1.32 2.70
N ASP A 44 9.14 1.77 3.00
CA ASP A 44 10.04 2.33 2.00
C ASP A 44 10.27 1.35 0.84
N GLY A 45 10.14 1.86 -0.39
CA GLY A 45 10.21 1.04 -1.61
C GLY A 45 8.93 0.24 -1.94
N SER A 46 7.94 0.15 -1.04
CA SER A 46 6.64 -0.49 -1.31
C SER A 46 5.90 0.19 -2.45
N GLU A 47 5.89 1.53 -2.42
CA GLU A 47 5.15 2.34 -3.38
C GLU A 47 5.72 2.21 -4.79
N ALA A 48 7.06 2.27 -4.91
CA ALA A 48 7.77 2.19 -6.19
C ALA A 48 7.89 0.75 -6.76
N GLY A 49 7.35 -0.26 -6.06
CA GLY A 49 7.44 -1.66 -6.48
C GLY A 49 8.85 -2.25 -6.38
N ILE A 50 9.67 -1.76 -5.45
CA ILE A 50 11.07 -2.19 -5.27
C ILE A 50 11.21 -3.13 -4.07
N ARG A 51 10.43 -2.90 -3.02
CA ARG A 51 10.43 -3.71 -1.78
C ARG A 51 9.04 -4.23 -1.47
N TYR A 52 8.91 -5.51 -1.14
CA TYR A 52 7.62 -6.05 -0.69
C TYR A 52 7.26 -5.63 0.74
N PRO A 53 5.96 -5.48 1.06
CA PRO A 53 4.82 -5.64 0.15
C PRO A 53 4.74 -4.48 -0.84
N PHE A 54 4.26 -4.72 -2.06
CA PHE A 54 4.01 -3.64 -2.99
C PHE A 54 2.66 -2.99 -2.69
N TYR A 55 2.65 -1.68 -2.65
CA TYR A 55 1.44 -0.86 -2.59
C TYR A 55 1.51 0.12 -3.76
N LEU A 56 0.99 -0.29 -4.92
CA LEU A 56 1.18 0.43 -6.18
C LEU A 56 -0.02 1.35 -6.46
N PRO A 57 0.06 2.65 -6.13
CA PRO A 57 -0.96 3.62 -6.48
C PRO A 57 -0.88 3.98 -7.98
N GLU A 58 -2.04 4.22 -8.56
CA GLU A 58 -2.16 4.78 -9.91
C GLU A 58 -3.29 5.80 -9.94
N ILE A 59 -3.02 6.96 -10.53
CA ILE A 59 -4.01 8.00 -10.79
C ILE A 59 -4.15 8.17 -12.29
N THR A 60 -5.38 8.08 -12.80
CA THR A 60 -5.68 8.30 -14.21
C THR A 60 -6.68 9.45 -14.39
N ARG A 61 -6.57 10.18 -15.50
CA ARG A 61 -7.55 11.14 -16.00
C ARG A 61 -7.93 10.75 -17.42
N GLU A 62 -9.22 10.54 -17.67
CA GLU A 62 -9.71 10.17 -19.01
C GLU A 62 -8.97 8.95 -19.61
N GLY A 63 -8.63 7.97 -18.77
CA GLY A 63 -7.89 6.77 -19.16
C GLY A 63 -6.37 6.95 -19.35
N THR A 64 -5.85 8.17 -19.20
CA THR A 64 -4.41 8.45 -19.23
C THR A 64 -3.86 8.47 -17.81
N VAL A 65 -2.75 7.77 -17.56
CA VAL A 65 -2.04 7.85 -16.29
C VAL A 65 -1.43 9.23 -16.12
N VAL A 66 -1.75 9.90 -15.03
CA VAL A 66 -1.29 11.25 -14.70
C VAL A 66 -0.38 11.30 -13.49
N ALA A 67 -0.34 10.23 -12.68
CA ALA A 67 0.58 10.09 -11.57
C ALA A 67 0.93 8.62 -11.33
N ARG A 68 2.22 8.36 -11.10
CA ARG A 68 2.78 7.09 -10.65
C ARG A 68 3.91 7.37 -9.67
N PRO A 69 4.28 6.39 -8.84
CA PRO A 69 5.44 6.48 -7.96
C PRO A 69 6.69 6.89 -8.74
N GLU A 70 7.41 7.87 -8.22
CA GLU A 70 8.76 8.17 -8.70
C GLU A 70 9.75 7.12 -8.13
N PRO A 71 10.82 6.76 -8.87
CA PRO A 71 11.89 5.97 -8.29
C PRO A 71 12.49 6.68 -7.07
N PRO A 72 12.81 5.97 -5.97
CA PRO A 72 13.42 6.59 -4.81
C PRO A 72 14.82 7.13 -5.14
N GLU A 73 15.19 8.27 -4.55
CA GLU A 73 16.51 8.88 -4.71
C GLU A 73 17.64 8.03 -4.09
N ASP A 74 17.33 7.33 -2.98
CA ASP A 74 18.23 6.38 -2.31
C ASP A 74 17.55 5.01 -2.18
N PRO A 75 18.10 3.94 -2.77
CA PRO A 75 17.53 2.59 -2.67
C PRO A 75 17.82 1.89 -1.33
N LEU A 76 18.45 2.57 -0.36
CA LEU A 76 18.67 2.00 0.97
C LEU A 76 17.37 1.98 1.78
N PHE A 77 16.92 0.78 2.10
CA PHE A 77 15.75 0.57 2.94
C PHE A 77 16.12 0.44 4.41
N THR A 78 15.26 0.94 5.27
CA THR A 78 15.26 0.67 6.71
C THR A 78 15.07 -0.84 6.97
N PRO A 79 15.74 -1.41 8.00
CA PRO A 79 15.55 -2.81 8.34
C PRO A 79 14.08 -3.13 8.64
N LEU A 80 13.58 -4.26 8.12
CA LEU A 80 12.25 -4.73 8.48
C LEU A 80 12.27 -5.22 9.93
N ARG A 81 11.28 -4.83 10.74
CA ARG A 81 11.18 -5.25 12.14
C ARG A 81 9.88 -6.02 12.35
N THR A 82 9.86 -6.83 13.39
CA THR A 82 8.63 -7.54 13.82
C THR A 82 7.48 -6.57 14.11
N LEU A 83 7.80 -5.39 14.66
CA LEU A 83 6.84 -4.34 14.93
C LEU A 83 6.21 -3.75 13.67
N ASP A 84 6.76 -3.94 12.48
CA ASP A 84 6.15 -3.40 11.25
C ASP A 84 4.95 -4.27 10.81
N PHE A 85 4.90 -5.53 11.23
CA PHE A 85 3.78 -6.43 10.96
C PHE A 85 2.60 -6.15 11.90
N ARG A 86 1.40 -6.19 11.33
CA ARG A 86 0.15 -6.18 12.07
C ARG A 86 -0.55 -7.51 11.91
N ARG A 87 -1.00 -8.09 13.03
CA ARG A 87 -1.97 -9.18 13.01
C ARG A 87 -3.35 -8.58 12.82
N LEU A 88 -4.11 -9.13 11.87
CA LEU A 88 -5.51 -8.79 11.64
C LEU A 88 -6.36 -10.01 11.89
N THR A 89 -7.28 -9.91 12.83
CA THR A 89 -8.32 -10.92 13.03
C THR A 89 -9.37 -10.86 11.91
N PRO A 90 -10.20 -11.91 11.69
CA PRO A 90 -11.29 -11.87 10.71
C PRO A 90 -12.20 -10.65 10.90
N GLY A 91 -12.35 -9.86 9.84
CA GLY A 91 -13.14 -8.63 9.83
C GLY A 91 -12.40 -7.39 10.34
N GLU A 92 -11.20 -7.51 10.91
CA GLU A 92 -10.40 -6.37 11.33
C GLU A 92 -9.81 -5.63 10.13
N ASP A 93 -9.75 -4.31 10.27
CA ASP A 93 -9.18 -3.41 9.29
C ASP A 93 -8.06 -2.53 9.88
N PHE A 94 -7.26 -1.95 8.99
CA PHE A 94 -6.32 -0.90 9.34
C PHE A 94 -6.00 0.00 8.15
N ASN A 95 -5.49 1.20 8.44
CA ASN A 95 -4.94 2.09 7.42
C ASN A 95 -3.43 1.80 7.23
N PRO A 96 -3.00 1.28 6.05
CA PRO A 96 -1.62 0.90 5.80
C PRO A 96 -0.66 2.08 5.62
N THR A 97 -1.14 3.32 5.61
CA THR A 97 -0.32 4.55 5.51
C THR A 97 -0.28 5.38 6.78
N SER A 98 -0.81 4.85 7.89
CA SER A 98 -0.95 5.59 9.14
C SER A 98 0.11 5.21 10.20
N GLY A 99 0.42 6.16 11.09
CA GLY A 99 1.28 5.92 12.26
C GLY A 99 2.73 5.64 11.89
N LYS A 100 3.15 4.37 12.01
CA LYS A 100 4.53 3.92 11.75
C LYS A 100 4.81 3.61 10.28
N TYR A 101 3.78 3.61 9.44
CA TYR A 101 3.88 3.28 8.02
C TYR A 101 4.11 4.52 7.17
N HIS A 102 4.70 4.32 5.98
CA HIS A 102 4.93 5.41 5.05
C HIS A 102 3.63 5.84 4.34
N PRO A 103 3.49 7.12 3.95
CA PRO A 103 2.41 7.54 3.07
C PRO A 103 2.60 6.96 1.66
N LEU A 104 1.51 6.91 0.87
CA LEU A 104 1.62 6.78 -0.58
C LEU A 104 1.75 8.17 -1.19
N THR A 105 2.98 8.55 -1.53
CA THR A 105 3.35 9.88 -2.02
C THR A 105 2.56 10.27 -3.26
N THR A 106 2.31 9.31 -4.16
CA THR A 106 1.49 9.48 -5.36
C THR A 106 0.09 9.98 -5.00
N PHE A 107 -0.53 9.46 -3.94
CA PHE A 107 -1.85 9.92 -3.50
C PHE A 107 -1.77 11.20 -2.67
N SER A 108 -0.80 11.31 -1.76
CA SER A 108 -0.72 12.44 -0.83
C SER A 108 -0.19 13.73 -1.46
N SER A 109 0.52 13.64 -2.60
CA SER A 109 1.24 14.77 -3.20
C SER A 109 0.75 15.12 -4.59
N TYR A 110 0.02 14.23 -5.28
CA TYR A 110 -0.52 14.56 -6.60
C TYR A 110 -1.62 15.61 -6.48
N ALA A 111 -1.33 16.81 -6.98
CA ALA A 111 -2.27 17.91 -7.10
C ALA A 111 -2.81 17.99 -8.54
N PRO A 112 -4.11 17.72 -8.78
CA PRO A 112 -4.73 17.89 -10.10
C PRO A 112 -4.53 19.29 -10.66
N ASP A 113 -4.05 19.41 -11.89
CA ASP A 113 -3.78 20.70 -12.55
C ASP A 113 -4.96 21.26 -13.35
N ARG A 114 -6.01 20.46 -13.54
CA ARG A 114 -7.17 20.75 -14.38
C ARG A 114 -8.44 20.14 -13.78
N PRO A 115 -9.62 20.72 -14.07
CA PRO A 115 -10.88 20.08 -13.71
C PRO A 115 -11.08 18.78 -14.51
N GLY A 116 -11.89 17.88 -13.96
CA GLY A 116 -12.28 16.64 -14.64
C GLY A 116 -12.48 15.45 -13.72
N HIS A 117 -12.66 14.28 -14.33
CA HIS A 117 -12.81 13.02 -13.61
C HIS A 117 -11.48 12.30 -13.51
N TYR A 118 -11.07 12.05 -12.27
CA TYR A 118 -9.85 11.33 -11.92
C TYR A 118 -10.24 9.99 -11.31
N ARG A 119 -9.45 8.96 -11.60
CA ARG A 119 -9.65 7.62 -11.06
C ARG A 119 -8.40 7.16 -10.34
N TYR A 120 -8.58 6.84 -9.05
CA TYR A 120 -7.57 6.34 -8.14
C TYR A 120 -7.72 4.83 -8.03
N THR A 121 -6.61 4.10 -8.14
CA THR A 121 -6.57 2.66 -7.85
C THR A 121 -5.33 2.31 -7.05
N LEU A 122 -5.44 1.32 -6.18
CA LEU A 122 -4.32 0.79 -5.42
C LEU A 122 -4.24 -0.72 -5.63
N THR A 123 -3.06 -1.21 -5.99
CA THR A 123 -2.77 -2.64 -6.03
C THR A 123 -1.84 -3.01 -4.88
N LEU A 124 -2.29 -3.91 -4.02
CA LEU A 124 -1.46 -4.54 -2.99
C LEU A 124 -0.97 -5.89 -3.52
N SER A 125 0.34 -6.12 -3.48
CA SER A 125 0.93 -7.43 -3.76
C SER A 125 1.89 -7.87 -2.66
N THR A 126 1.72 -9.12 -2.23
CA THR A 126 2.55 -9.82 -1.23
C THR A 126 3.15 -11.09 -1.82
N GLU A 127 3.14 -11.24 -3.15
CA GLU A 127 3.46 -12.49 -3.85
C GLU A 127 4.94 -12.83 -3.94
N SER A 128 5.83 -12.05 -3.31
CA SER A 128 7.28 -12.18 -3.51
C SER A 128 7.73 -13.64 -3.51
N PRO A 129 8.36 -14.13 -4.60
CA PRO A 129 8.85 -15.50 -4.66
C PRO A 129 9.98 -15.75 -3.65
N LEU A 130 10.67 -14.68 -3.26
CA LEU A 130 11.90 -14.68 -2.48
C LEU A 130 11.74 -13.77 -1.25
N PRO A 131 11.87 -14.28 -0.01
CA PRO A 131 11.74 -13.48 1.20
C PRO A 131 12.72 -12.29 1.26
N GLU A 132 13.89 -12.40 0.65
CA GLU A 132 14.89 -11.33 0.57
C GLU A 132 14.37 -10.05 -0.11
N ASN A 133 13.36 -10.13 -0.99
CA ASN A 133 12.75 -8.93 -1.60
C ASN A 133 11.92 -8.09 -0.60
N TRP A 134 11.74 -8.57 0.63
CA TRP A 134 11.13 -7.82 1.74
C TRP A 134 12.17 -7.13 2.62
N LEU A 135 13.43 -7.54 2.53
CA LEU A 135 14.45 -7.21 3.50
C LEU A 135 15.30 -6.03 3.03
N SER A 136 15.89 -5.33 3.99
CA SER A 136 16.97 -4.40 3.69
C SER A 136 18.28 -5.18 3.49
N SER A 137 19.15 -4.67 2.63
CA SER A 137 20.53 -5.13 2.51
C SER A 137 21.43 -4.66 3.66
N PHE A 138 20.92 -3.85 4.59
CA PHE A 138 21.66 -3.27 5.70
C PHE A 138 20.89 -3.43 7.03
N GLY A 139 21.60 -3.79 8.10
CA GLY A 139 21.08 -3.76 9.48
C GLY A 139 19.94 -4.74 9.79
N GLN A 140 19.78 -5.80 8.99
CA GLN A 140 18.71 -6.78 9.11
C GLN A 140 19.06 -7.93 10.08
N GLU A 141 20.34 -8.12 10.40
CA GLU A 141 20.92 -9.31 11.04
C GLU A 141 20.22 -9.68 12.36
N ASP A 142 20.01 -8.70 13.24
CA ASP A 142 19.50 -8.91 14.59
C ASP A 142 18.02 -9.35 14.64
N THR A 143 17.26 -9.08 13.57
CA THR A 143 15.81 -9.37 13.51
C THR A 143 15.43 -10.36 12.42
N LEU A 144 16.42 -10.82 11.65
CA LEU A 144 16.22 -11.63 10.44
C LEU A 144 15.38 -12.87 10.73
N THR A 145 15.70 -13.61 11.79
CA THR A 145 15.03 -14.87 12.10
C THR A 145 13.54 -14.68 12.41
N GLU A 146 13.21 -13.70 13.24
CA GLU A 146 11.83 -13.40 13.63
C GLU A 146 11.03 -12.81 12.47
N VAL A 147 11.64 -11.92 11.69
CA VAL A 147 11.01 -11.31 10.52
C VAL A 147 10.72 -12.37 9.45
N MET A 148 11.65 -13.28 9.18
CA MET A 148 11.44 -14.37 8.22
C MET A 148 10.28 -15.28 8.62
N LYS A 149 10.11 -15.54 9.91
CA LYS A 149 8.93 -16.26 10.42
C LYS A 149 7.65 -15.48 10.11
N LEU A 150 7.62 -14.18 10.36
CA LEU A 150 6.44 -13.35 10.06
C LEU A 150 6.14 -13.24 8.56
N ILE A 151 7.16 -13.07 7.71
CA ILE A 151 7.00 -13.07 6.23
C ILE A 151 6.33 -14.37 5.78
N SER A 152 6.73 -15.52 6.34
CA SER A 152 6.12 -16.81 5.99
C SER A 152 4.64 -16.95 6.40
N LEU A 153 4.16 -16.09 7.31
CA LEU A 153 2.76 -16.01 7.73
C LEU A 153 1.96 -14.98 6.93
N VAL A 154 2.61 -14.13 6.12
CA VAL A 154 1.92 -13.21 5.25
C VAL A 154 1.26 -14.00 4.12
N PRO A 155 -0.04 -13.83 3.85
CA PRO A 155 -0.68 -14.51 2.73
C PRO A 155 -0.08 -14.01 1.41
N ARG A 156 0.18 -14.92 0.47
CA ARG A 156 0.67 -14.59 -0.87
C ARG A 156 -0.51 -14.29 -1.77
N LEU A 157 -0.70 -13.02 -2.11
CA LEU A 157 -1.80 -12.57 -2.95
C LEU A 157 -1.49 -11.25 -3.65
N THR A 158 -2.21 -11.02 -4.75
CA THR A 158 -2.34 -9.71 -5.36
C THR A 158 -3.81 -9.31 -5.34
N VAL A 159 -4.12 -8.14 -4.77
CA VAL A 159 -5.46 -7.57 -4.71
C VAL A 159 -5.44 -6.14 -5.22
N ARG A 160 -6.42 -5.80 -6.05
CA ARG A 160 -6.67 -4.44 -6.53
C ARG A 160 -7.90 -3.89 -5.86
N SER A 161 -7.84 -2.63 -5.41
CA SER A 161 -9.02 -1.92 -4.91
C SER A 161 -10.08 -1.78 -6.00
N ALA A 162 -11.34 -1.61 -5.60
CA ALA A 162 -12.30 -0.99 -6.49
C ALA A 162 -11.77 0.40 -6.92
N PRO A 163 -12.00 0.84 -8.17
CA PRO A 163 -11.62 2.19 -8.58
C PRO A 163 -12.42 3.23 -7.80
N LEU A 164 -11.72 4.26 -7.32
CA LEU A 164 -12.33 5.42 -6.70
C LEU A 164 -12.33 6.56 -7.72
N ASP A 165 -13.53 6.93 -8.18
CA ASP A 165 -13.73 8.06 -9.09
C ASP A 165 -13.89 9.35 -8.27
N VAL A 166 -13.11 10.37 -8.60
CA VAL A 166 -13.06 11.68 -7.94
C VAL A 166 -13.32 12.76 -8.99
N THR A 167 -14.20 13.71 -8.67
CA THR A 167 -14.43 14.89 -9.51
C THR A 167 -13.61 16.06 -8.99
N VAL A 168 -12.86 16.71 -9.87
CA VAL A 168 -12.09 17.93 -9.59
C VAL A 168 -12.73 19.10 -10.34
N GLY A 169 -12.96 20.23 -9.66
CA GLY A 169 -13.67 21.38 -10.21
C GLY A 169 -13.44 22.67 -9.45
#